data_AF-A0A915ACV7-F1
#
_entry.id   AF-A0A915ACV7-F1
#
_cell.length_a   1.000
_cell.length_b   1.000
_cell.length_c   1.000
_cell.angle_alpha   90.00
_cell.angle_beta   90.00
_cell.angle_gamma   90.00
#
_symmetry.space_group_name_H-M   'P 1'
#
loop_
_entity.id
_entity.type
_entity.pdbx_description
1 polymer ?
#
loop_
_entity_poly.entity_id
_entity_poly.type
_entity_poly.pdbx_seq_one_letter_code
_entity_poly.pdbx_strand_id
1 'polypeptide(L)'
;AQRRSKSPLAEVKSGVCWLRSYVKATMPLNVYIASITGNTEIRKQVQRTLMILEGLGVPFNAIDITLRGNDKQREFMRENAINERWDGVPLPPQFFHNDTYIGNYFDFEEAVEDNHLPEFLRLIPPSSPDSKSKKEVDDKDKQGSDQRFHKNGIIAFAIIFVKSFNGTEAN
;
A
#
# COMPACT_ATOMS: atom_id res chain seq x y z
N ALA A 1 -66.25 -2.77 -15.21
CA ALA A 1 -65.96 -2.28 -13.85
C ALA A 1 -66.00 -3.49 -12.89
N GLN A 2 -64.86 -4.07 -12.48
CA GLN A 2 -63.96 -3.58 -11.41
C GLN A 2 -64.75 -3.52 -10.08
N ARG A 3 -64.47 -4.26 -8.99
CA ARG A 3 -63.37 -5.16 -8.61
C ARG A 3 -63.89 -6.09 -7.49
N ARG A 4 -63.31 -7.30 -7.46
CA ARG A 4 -63.59 -8.44 -6.59
C ARG A 4 -63.18 -8.23 -5.12
N SER A 5 -64.04 -8.76 -4.24
CA SER A 5 -63.83 -9.44 -2.95
C SER A 5 -62.46 -9.38 -2.25
N LYS A 6 -62.55 -9.09 -0.95
CA LYS A 6 -61.51 -9.17 0.08
C LYS A 6 -60.91 -10.58 0.28
N SER A 7 -59.61 -10.53 0.64
CA SER A 7 -58.77 -11.48 1.42
C SER A 7 -58.46 -12.84 0.78
N PRO A 8 -57.38 -13.56 1.18
CA PRO A 8 -56.37 -13.31 2.23
C PRO A 8 -54.90 -13.51 1.75
N LEU A 9 -53.87 -13.07 2.49
CA LEU A 9 -52.56 -13.73 2.36
C LEU A 9 -51.67 -13.63 3.61
N ALA A 10 -51.51 -14.80 4.23
CA ALA A 10 -50.36 -15.33 4.95
C ALA A 10 -49.26 -14.37 5.43
N GLU A 11 -49.09 -14.37 6.75
CA GLU A 11 -47.86 -14.03 7.45
C GLU A 11 -46.70 -14.90 6.95
N VAL A 12 -45.89 -14.36 6.04
CA VAL A 12 -44.62 -14.95 5.65
C VAL A 12 -43.61 -14.60 6.73
N LYS A 13 -43.34 -15.56 7.62
CA LYS A 13 -42.15 -15.55 8.50
C LYS A 13 -40.91 -15.81 7.65
N SER A 14 -40.53 -14.87 6.78
CA SER A 14 -39.28 -14.92 6.04
C SER A 14 -38.18 -14.21 6.79
N GLY A 15 -37.06 -14.92 6.95
CA GLY A 15 -35.78 -14.29 7.19
C GLY A 15 -35.44 -14.23 8.67
N VAL A 16 -34.89 -15.34 9.17
CA VAL A 16 -33.62 -15.23 9.89
C VAL A 16 -32.73 -14.34 9.02
N CYS A 17 -32.74 -13.05 9.35
CA CYS A 17 -31.84 -12.05 8.85
C CYS A 17 -30.46 -12.62 9.10
N TRP A 18 -29.74 -12.94 8.03
CA TRP A 18 -28.31 -13.20 8.12
C TRP A 18 -27.67 -11.90 8.58
N LEU A 19 -27.72 -11.63 9.89
CA LEU A 19 -26.77 -10.79 10.59
C LEU A 19 -25.45 -11.59 10.63
N ARG A 20 -24.97 -11.96 9.44
CA ARG A 20 -23.64 -12.50 9.27
C ARG A 20 -22.75 -11.30 9.49
N SER A 21 -22.29 -11.18 10.73
CA SER A 21 -21.23 -10.29 11.19
C SER A 21 -20.30 -10.02 10.03
N TYR A 22 -20.21 -8.74 9.65
CA TYR A 22 -19.19 -8.28 8.72
C TYR A 22 -17.84 -8.50 9.43
N VAL A 23 -17.29 -9.70 9.29
CA VAL A 23 -15.90 -9.97 9.62
C VAL A 23 -15.14 -9.19 8.56
N LYS A 24 -14.75 -7.97 8.90
CA LYS A 24 -13.86 -7.15 8.08
C LYS A 24 -12.66 -8.05 7.81
N ALA A 25 -12.51 -8.55 6.58
CA ALA A 25 -11.31 -9.24 6.17
C ALA A 25 -10.20 -8.20 6.26
N THR A 26 -9.50 -8.18 7.40
CA THR A 26 -8.43 -7.24 7.64
C THR A 26 -7.28 -7.68 6.76
N MET A 27 -7.05 -6.94 5.68
CA MET A 27 -5.81 -7.10 4.93
C MET A 27 -4.65 -6.86 5.90
N PRO A 28 -3.65 -7.75 5.94
CA PRO A 28 -2.59 -7.66 6.92
C PRO A 28 -1.66 -6.48 6.65
N LEU A 29 -1.60 -5.96 5.43
CA LEU A 29 -0.81 -4.78 5.10
C LEU A 29 -1.67 -3.51 5.19
N ASN A 30 -1.34 -2.64 6.13
CA ASN A 30 -1.92 -1.32 6.32
C ASN A 30 -0.93 -0.24 5.87
N VAL A 31 -1.33 0.62 4.94
CA VAL A 31 -0.50 1.71 4.43
C VAL A 31 -1.17 3.03 4.78
N TYR A 32 -0.52 3.83 5.60
CA TYR A 32 -1.02 5.14 6.00
C TYR A 32 -0.58 6.17 4.97
N ILE A 33 -1.57 6.85 4.37
CA ILE A 33 -1.36 7.84 3.32
C ILE A 33 -2.01 9.16 3.71
N ALA A 34 -1.64 10.21 2.98
CA ALA A 34 -2.32 11.50 3.03
C ALA A 34 -2.70 11.94 1.63
N SER A 35 -4.00 11.93 1.32
CA SER A 35 -4.50 12.43 0.03
C SER A 35 -4.42 13.96 -0.03
N ILE A 36 -4.74 14.63 1.07
CA ILE A 36 -4.77 16.09 1.16
C ILE A 36 -3.50 16.57 1.86
N THR A 37 -2.46 16.87 1.08
CA THR A 37 -1.20 17.44 1.58
C THR A 37 -0.75 18.63 0.73
N GLY A 38 -0.24 19.68 1.40
CA GLY A 38 0.37 20.84 0.74
C GLY A 38 1.81 20.61 0.30
N ASN A 39 2.43 19.49 0.71
CA ASN A 39 3.79 19.14 0.33
C ASN A 39 3.77 18.25 -0.92
N THR A 40 4.36 18.74 -2.01
CA THR A 40 4.43 18.04 -3.29
C THR A 40 5.32 16.81 -3.24
N GLU A 41 6.34 16.79 -2.38
CA GLU A 41 7.23 15.64 -2.17
C GLU A 41 6.44 14.45 -1.60
N ILE A 42 5.72 14.68 -0.50
CA ILE A 42 4.87 13.69 0.16
C ILE A 42 3.84 13.13 -0.81
N ARG A 43 3.20 13.99 -1.60
CA ARG A 43 2.21 13.57 -2.60
C ARG A 43 2.81 12.62 -3.65
N LYS A 44 4.03 12.91 -4.13
CA LYS A 44 4.74 12.04 -5.08
C LYS A 44 5.12 10.71 -4.44
N GLN A 45 5.60 10.72 -3.20
CA GLN A 45 5.96 9.52 -2.45
C GLN A 45 4.75 8.61 -2.27
N VAL A 46 3.62 9.15 -1.77
CA VAL A 46 2.34 8.41 -1.64
C VAL A 46 1.90 7.83 -2.97
N GLN A 47 1.89 8.63 -4.03
CA GLN A 47 1.48 8.18 -5.36
C GLN A 47 2.38 7.05 -5.87
N ARG A 48 3.70 7.18 -5.74
CA ARG A 48 4.68 6.17 -6.16
C ARG A 48 4.51 4.87 -5.38
N THR A 49 4.31 4.95 -4.06
CA THR A 49 4.03 3.79 -3.21
C THR A 49 2.78 3.04 -3.69
N LEU A 50 1.66 3.75 -3.91
CA LEU A 50 0.42 3.13 -4.38
C LEU A 50 0.61 2.45 -5.74
N MET A 51 1.27 3.12 -6.68
CA MET A 51 1.54 2.54 -8.01
C MET A 51 2.36 1.25 -7.96
N ILE A 52 3.37 1.19 -7.09
CA ILE A 52 4.21 -0.01 -6.95
C ILE A 52 3.42 -1.15 -6.32
N LEU A 53 2.66 -0.87 -5.25
CA LEU A 53 1.85 -1.89 -4.58
C LEU A 53 0.76 -2.45 -5.49
N GLU A 54 0.08 -1.58 -6.26
CA GLU A 54 -0.90 -2.00 -7.26
C GLU A 54 -0.26 -2.81 -8.39
N GLY A 55 0.92 -2.40 -8.86
CA GLY A 55 1.67 -3.13 -9.90
C GLY A 55 2.13 -4.52 -9.47
N LEU A 56 2.38 -4.73 -8.18
CA LEU A 56 2.70 -6.04 -7.60
C LEU A 56 1.46 -6.89 -7.32
N GLY A 57 0.26 -6.31 -7.33
CA GLY A 57 -0.99 -7.02 -7.02
C GLY A 57 -1.12 -7.45 -5.56
N VAL A 58 -0.40 -6.80 -4.64
CA VAL A 58 -0.48 -7.09 -3.21
C VAL A 58 -1.78 -6.50 -2.65
N PRO A 59 -2.62 -7.26 -1.93
CA PRO A 59 -3.78 -6.69 -1.26
C PRO A 59 -3.33 -5.86 -0.05
N PHE A 60 -3.55 -4.55 -0.09
CA PHE A 60 -3.25 -3.61 0.99
C PHE A 60 -4.45 -2.73 1.33
N ASN A 61 -4.51 -2.29 2.58
CA ASN A 61 -5.50 -1.36 3.08
C ASN A 61 -4.88 0.05 3.15
N ALA A 62 -5.28 0.93 2.24
CA ALA A 62 -4.89 2.34 2.27
C ALA A 62 -5.72 3.11 3.29
N ILE A 63 -5.08 3.59 4.34
CA ILE A 63 -5.70 4.39 5.40
C ILE A 63 -5.29 5.84 5.19
N ASP A 64 -6.24 6.67 4.75
CA ASP A 64 -5.99 8.10 4.58
C ASP A 64 -6.22 8.85 5.90
N ILE A 65 -5.15 9.38 6.48
CA ILE A 65 -5.15 10.13 7.75
C ILE A 65 -5.73 11.55 7.61
N THR A 66 -5.94 12.02 6.37
CA THR A 66 -6.45 13.37 6.11
C THR A 66 -7.97 13.43 6.00
N LEU A 67 -8.62 12.26 5.93
CA LEU A 67 -10.08 12.18 5.88
C LEU A 67 -10.71 12.47 7.25
N ARG A 68 -11.84 13.18 7.22
CA ARG A 68 -12.62 13.49 8.42
C ARG A 68 -13.14 12.19 9.05
N GLY A 69 -12.80 11.96 10.32
CA GLY A 69 -13.17 10.75 11.06
C GLY A 69 -12.04 9.74 11.25
N ASN A 70 -10.88 9.97 10.62
CA ASN A 70 -9.68 9.12 10.77
C ASN A 70 -8.64 9.71 11.75
N ASP A 71 -9.06 10.57 12.67
CA ASP A 71 -8.17 11.22 13.64
C ASP A 71 -7.44 10.21 14.53
N LYS A 72 -8.10 9.09 14.86
CA LYS A 72 -7.48 7.99 15.63
C LYS A 72 -6.35 7.31 14.86
N GLN A 73 -6.51 7.13 13.56
CA GLN A 73 -5.52 6.53 12.67
C GLN A 73 -4.32 7.45 12.51
N ARG A 74 -4.56 8.77 12.45
CA ARG A 74 -3.51 9.77 12.47
C ARG A 74 -2.67 9.70 13.75
N GLU A 75 -3.33 9.60 14.90
CA GLU A 75 -2.63 9.50 16.19
C GLU A 75 -1.89 8.17 16.31
N PHE A 76 -2.52 7.07 15.93
CA PHE A 76 -1.89 5.75 15.89
C PHE A 76 -0.62 5.75 15.03
N MET A 77 -0.66 6.37 13.84
CA MET A 77 0.52 6.50 12.99
C MET A 77 1.63 7.28 13.69
N ARG A 78 1.31 8.35 14.42
CA ARG A 78 2.29 9.19 15.12
C ARG A 78 2.92 8.48 16.31
N GLU A 79 2.14 7.72 17.05
CA GLU A 79 2.60 6.98 18.23
C GLU A 79 3.41 5.74 17.86
N ASN A 80 3.07 5.06 16.76
CA ASN A 80 3.66 3.76 16.42
C ASN A 80 4.69 3.81 15.28
N ALA A 81 4.73 4.87 14.46
CA ALA A 81 5.77 5.04 13.44
C ALA A 81 7.04 5.67 14.04
N ILE A 82 7.60 5.01 15.07
CA ILE A 82 8.86 5.40 15.69
C ILE A 82 9.99 4.81 14.85
N ASN A 83 10.85 5.66 14.30
CA ASN A 83 12.01 5.24 13.52
C ASN A 83 13.26 5.90 14.11
N GLU A 84 14.31 5.11 14.36
CA GLU A 84 15.58 5.59 14.92
C GLU A 84 16.30 6.59 13.98
N ARG A 85 15.95 6.60 12.70
CA ARG A 85 16.55 7.49 11.68
C ARG A 85 15.91 8.88 11.62
N TRP A 86 14.78 9.11 12.27
CA TRP A 86 14.03 10.37 12.17
C TRP A 86 13.35 10.75 13.48
N ASP A 87 13.88 11.77 14.15
CA ASP A 87 13.34 12.30 15.43
C ASP A 87 12.13 13.22 15.26
N GLY A 88 11.70 13.51 14.02
CA GLY A 88 10.59 14.39 13.72
C GLY A 88 9.22 13.67 13.68
N VAL A 89 8.16 14.45 13.47
CA VAL A 89 6.81 13.88 13.27
C VAL A 89 6.83 12.97 12.03
N PRO A 90 6.36 11.71 12.12
CA PRO A 90 6.38 10.81 10.99
C PRO A 90 5.46 11.32 9.88
N LEU A 91 5.99 11.36 8.66
CA LEU A 91 5.28 11.82 7.46
C LEU A 91 4.80 10.60 6.65
N PRO A 92 3.61 10.65 6.06
CA PRO A 92 3.16 9.59 5.15
C PRO A 92 4.04 9.55 3.88
N PRO A 93 4.20 8.41 3.20
CA PRO A 93 3.60 7.10 3.49
C PRO A 93 4.31 6.33 4.62
N GLN A 94 3.54 5.59 5.42
CA GLN A 94 4.06 4.71 6.49
C GLN A 94 3.45 3.31 6.40
N PHE A 95 4.27 2.28 6.59
CA PHE A 95 3.89 0.88 6.36
C PHE A 95 3.75 0.11 7.67
N PHE A 96 2.63 -0.59 7.81
CA PHE A 96 2.30 -1.40 8.97
C PHE A 96 1.84 -2.79 8.54
N HIS A 97 2.32 -3.82 9.23
CA HIS A 97 1.80 -5.18 9.11
C HIS A 97 0.93 -5.45 10.34
N ASN A 98 -0.38 -5.51 10.14
CA ASN A 98 -1.41 -5.44 11.17
C ASN A 98 -1.22 -4.15 11.98
N ASP A 99 -0.65 -4.26 13.18
CA ASP A 99 -0.36 -3.15 14.09
C ASP A 99 1.16 -2.96 14.32
N THR A 100 2.00 -3.75 13.63
CA THR A 100 3.46 -3.66 13.77
C THR A 100 4.04 -2.75 12.70
N TYR A 101 4.81 -1.75 13.12
CA TYR A 101 5.55 -0.87 12.22
C TYR A 101 6.59 -1.67 11.42
N ILE A 102 6.59 -1.47 10.10
CA ILE A 102 7.54 -2.12 9.17
C ILE A 102 8.66 -1.13 8.82
N GLY A 103 8.30 0.10 8.43
CA GLY A 103 9.25 1.10 7.97
C GLY A 103 8.59 2.32 7.34
N ASN A 104 9.43 3.29 6.97
CA ASN A 104 9.03 4.54 6.33
C ASN A 104 9.12 4.43 4.78
N TYR A 105 8.94 5.56 4.09
CA TYR A 105 9.11 5.65 2.64
C TYR A 105 10.52 5.28 2.16
N PHE A 106 11.58 5.73 2.84
CA PHE A 106 12.97 5.47 2.46
C PHE A 106 13.32 3.99 2.58
N ASP A 107 12.90 3.34 3.67
CA ASP A 107 13.11 1.90 3.87
C ASP A 107 12.35 1.09 2.79
N PHE A 108 11.17 1.55 2.37
CA PHE A 108 10.43 0.96 1.25
C PHE A 108 11.11 1.17 -0.10
N GLU A 109 11.68 2.35 -0.34
CA GLU A 109 12.41 2.66 -1.58
C GLU A 109 13.68 1.81 -1.69
N GLU A 110 14.45 1.69 -0.61
CA GLU A 110 15.60 0.77 -0.49
C GLU A 110 15.14 -0.67 -0.81
N ALA A 111 13.98 -1.09 -0.29
CA ALA A 111 13.44 -2.42 -0.57
C ALA A 111 13.06 -2.66 -2.03
N VAL A 112 12.58 -1.63 -2.71
CA VAL A 112 12.29 -1.66 -4.15
C VAL A 112 13.58 -1.73 -4.97
N GLU A 113 14.59 -0.95 -4.61
CA GLU A 113 15.88 -0.91 -5.33
C GLU A 113 16.64 -2.24 -5.22
N ASP A 114 16.65 -2.84 -4.04
CA ASP A 114 17.31 -4.12 -3.75
C ASP A 114 16.47 -5.36 -4.16
N ASN A 115 15.26 -5.17 -4.71
CA ASN A 115 14.32 -6.22 -5.12
C ASN A 115 13.90 -7.19 -4.00
N HIS A 116 13.86 -6.73 -2.74
CA HIS A 116 13.41 -7.49 -1.55
C HIS A 116 12.12 -6.93 -0.93
N LEU A 117 11.32 -6.27 -1.75
CA LEU A 117 10.05 -5.70 -1.33
C LEU A 117 9.05 -6.72 -0.74
N PRO A 118 8.87 -7.95 -1.27
CA PRO A 118 7.93 -8.89 -0.66
C PRO A 118 8.38 -9.38 0.74
N GLU A 119 9.69 -9.46 0.97
CA GLU A 119 10.29 -9.72 2.29
C GLU A 119 10.04 -8.55 3.24
N PHE A 120 10.27 -7.31 2.79
CA PHE A 120 10.00 -6.09 3.56
C PHE A 120 8.53 -6.02 4.01
N LEU A 121 7.58 -6.31 3.11
CA LEU A 121 6.15 -6.29 3.40
C LEU A 121 5.65 -7.48 4.24
N ARG A 122 6.54 -8.43 4.58
CA ARG A 122 6.26 -9.66 5.34
C ARG A 122 5.17 -10.52 4.69
N LEU A 123 5.15 -10.58 3.36
CA LEU A 123 4.16 -11.35 2.60
C LEU A 123 4.50 -12.84 2.52
N ILE A 124 5.77 -13.19 2.72
CA ILE A 124 6.26 -14.57 2.68
C ILE A 124 6.24 -15.13 4.11
N PRO A 125 5.41 -16.16 4.43
CA PRO A 125 5.52 -16.85 5.70
C PRO A 125 6.89 -17.58 5.76
N PRO A 126 7.55 -17.66 6.93
CA PRO A 126 8.91 -18.22 7.06
C PRO A 126 9.05 -19.73 6.78
N SER A 127 8.12 -20.36 6.05
CA SER A 127 8.03 -21.81 5.86
C SER A 127 8.09 -22.30 4.40
N SER A 128 8.43 -21.46 3.41
CA SER A 128 8.78 -21.94 2.07
C SER A 128 10.31 -21.94 1.88
N PRO A 129 10.98 -23.10 1.77
CA PRO A 129 12.44 -23.18 1.66
C PRO A 129 12.99 -22.83 0.26
N ASP A 130 12.35 -21.90 -0.47
CA ASP A 130 12.70 -21.59 -1.86
C ASP A 130 12.87 -20.07 -2.11
N SER A 131 13.75 -19.41 -1.34
CA SER A 131 14.37 -18.14 -1.77
C SER A 131 15.68 -17.85 -1.00
N LYS A 132 16.59 -18.83 -1.01
CA LYS A 132 18.03 -18.58 -0.80
C LYS A 132 18.71 -18.51 -2.17
N SER A 133 18.93 -17.30 -2.69
CA SER A 133 19.96 -16.95 -3.68
C SER A 133 19.79 -15.45 -3.99
N LYS A 134 20.70 -14.53 -3.72
CA LYS A 134 22.16 -14.61 -3.70
C LYS A 134 22.74 -13.70 -2.62
N LYS A 135 23.56 -14.27 -1.73
CA LYS A 135 24.75 -13.59 -1.21
C LYS A 135 25.90 -14.02 -2.10
N GLU A 136 26.53 -13.09 -2.80
CA GLU A 136 27.93 -13.21 -3.20
C GLU A 136 28.65 -11.95 -2.69
N VAL A 137 29.47 -12.17 -1.66
CA VAL A 137 30.57 -11.30 -1.26
C VAL A 137 31.82 -12.04 -1.68
N ASP A 138 32.69 -11.43 -2.48
CA ASP A 138 34.13 -11.70 -2.38
C ASP A 138 34.98 -10.49 -2.80
N ASP A 139 36.19 -10.47 -2.25
CA ASP A 139 37.00 -9.34 -1.75
C ASP A 139 38.07 -8.79 -2.73
N LYS A 140 38.52 -7.53 -2.53
CA LYS A 140 39.76 -6.82 -3.02
C LYS A 140 40.06 -6.78 -4.54
N ASP A 141 40.53 -5.71 -5.19
CA ASP A 141 41.53 -4.70 -4.84
C ASP A 141 41.63 -3.63 -5.97
N LYS A 142 41.98 -2.37 -5.62
CA LYS A 142 42.68 -1.32 -6.43
C LYS A 142 41.99 -0.51 -7.57
N GLN A 143 42.04 0.81 -7.33
CA GLN A 143 42.32 1.94 -8.25
C GLN A 143 41.35 2.32 -9.38
N GLY A 144 40.85 3.56 -9.28
CA GLY A 144 40.86 4.50 -10.42
C GLY A 144 39.52 4.80 -11.10
N SER A 145 39.13 6.07 -11.00
CA SER A 145 38.50 6.91 -12.05
C SER A 145 37.20 6.47 -12.77
N ASP A 146 36.22 7.37 -12.67
CA ASP A 146 35.28 7.82 -13.70
C ASP A 146 34.05 6.96 -14.09
N GLN A 147 32.89 7.54 -13.79
CA GLN A 147 31.66 7.64 -14.58
C GLN A 147 30.95 6.40 -15.17
N ARG A 148 29.64 6.35 -14.84
CA ARG A 148 28.48 5.79 -15.58
C ARG A 148 28.26 4.27 -15.58
N PHE A 149 27.44 3.81 -14.64
CA PHE A 149 26.62 2.59 -14.74
C PHE A 149 25.38 2.79 -13.82
N HIS A 150 24.14 2.41 -14.09
CA HIS A 150 23.43 1.85 -15.23
C HIS A 150 21.94 2.23 -15.05
N LYS A 151 21.37 3.06 -15.94
CA LYS A 151 19.94 3.48 -15.87
C LYS A 151 19.00 2.41 -16.44
N ASN A 152 19.08 1.18 -15.94
CA ASN A 152 18.33 0.04 -16.50
C ASN A 152 17.34 -0.61 -15.51
N GLY A 153 16.98 0.06 -14.41
CA GLY A 153 15.91 -0.39 -13.49
C GLY A 153 14.63 0.46 -13.49
N ILE A 154 14.66 1.67 -14.08
CA ILE A 154 13.55 2.64 -13.97
C ILE A 154 12.62 2.63 -15.20
N ILE A 155 13.07 2.07 -16.33
CA ILE A 155 12.35 2.20 -17.62
C ILE A 155 11.08 1.34 -17.68
N ALA A 156 10.98 0.26 -16.90
CA ALA A 156 9.79 -0.60 -16.92
C ALA A 156 8.55 0.06 -16.27
N PHE A 157 8.73 0.89 -15.24
CA PHE A 157 7.61 1.57 -14.58
C PHE A 157 7.08 2.79 -15.35
N ALA A 158 7.92 3.41 -16.19
CA ALA A 158 7.50 4.55 -17.02
C ALA A 158 6.51 4.15 -18.13
N ILE A 159 6.53 2.89 -18.59
CA ILE A 159 5.63 2.42 -19.66
C ILE A 159 4.17 2.33 -19.19
N ILE A 160 3.92 2.09 -17.90
CA ILE A 160 2.55 2.07 -17.34
C ILE A 160 1.99 3.49 -17.16
N PHE A 161 2.85 4.50 -16.94
CA PHE A 161 2.39 5.87 -16.65
C PHE A 161 1.94 6.67 -17.89
N VAL A 162 2.47 6.40 -19.08
CA VAL A 162 2.19 7.23 -20.27
C VAL A 162 0.82 6.94 -20.91
N LYS A 163 0.18 5.80 -20.62
CA LYS A 163 -1.11 5.45 -21.25
C LYS A 163 -2.35 6.06 -20.62
N SER A 164 -2.24 6.77 -19.48
CA SER A 164 -3.42 7.26 -18.75
C SER A 164 -3.66 8.77 -18.80
N PHE A 165 -2.81 9.58 -19.46
CA PHE A 165 -2.89 11.05 -19.40
C PHE A 165 -3.19 11.77 -20.72
N ASN A 166 -3.39 11.07 -21.85
CA ASN A 166 -3.73 11.70 -23.14
C ASN A 166 -5.15 11.31 -23.61
N GLY A 167 -6.15 11.63 -22.79
CA GLY A 167 -7.56 11.29 -23.07
C GLY A 167 -8.54 12.40 -22.71
N THR A 168 -8.26 13.65 -23.08
CA THR A 168 -9.16 14.84 -23.16
C THR A 168 -8.22 16.01 -23.48
N GLU A 169 -8.30 16.76 -24.57
CA GLU A 169 -9.44 17.49 -25.14
C GLU A 169 -9.26 17.61 -26.66
N ALA A 170 -10.31 17.30 -27.42
CA ALA A 170 -10.48 17.79 -28.80
C ALA A 170 -11.98 17.88 -29.07
N ASN A 171 -12.56 19.05 -28.81
CA ASN A 171 -13.71 19.57 -29.54
C ASN A 171 -13.69 21.10 -29.45
#